data_AF-A0A963TNU5-F1
#
_entry.id   AF-A0A963TNU5-F1
#
_cell.length_a   1.000
_cell.length_b   1.000
_cell.length_c   1.000
_cell.angle_alpha   90.00
_cell.angle_beta   90.00
_cell.angle_gamma   90.00
#
_symmetry.space_group_name_H-M   'P 1'
#
loop_
_entity.id
_entity.type
_entity.pdbx_description
1 polymer ?
#
loop_
_entity_poly.entity_id
_entity_poly.type
_entity_poly.pdbx_seq_one_letter_code
_entity_poly.pdbx_strand_id
1 'polypeptide(L)' 'MNFSPELMISVGLLVVEVVLILLCRQWAKKPIDPLKPRLVNPTIVLFLLAVAFLATAAHVVSLITGVQLKPRRMKGMQ' A
#
# COMPACT_ATOMS: atom_id res chain seq x y z
N MET A 1 18.26 2.79 -15.10
CA MET A 1 16.89 3.29 -14.87
C MET A 1 16.92 4.13 -13.60
N ASN A 2 16.77 5.45 -13.67
CA ASN A 2 16.66 6.28 -12.48
C ASN A 2 15.22 6.18 -11.95
N PHE A 3 15.00 5.33 -10.96
CA PHE A 3 13.71 5.27 -10.26
C PHE A 3 13.49 6.60 -9.52
N SER A 4 12.31 7.21 -9.67
CA SER A 4 11.96 8.37 -8.85
C SER A 4 11.90 7.93 -7.38
N PRO A 5 12.47 8.70 -6.44
CA PRO A 5 12.47 8.34 -5.02
C PRO A 5 11.05 8.12 -4.48
N GLU A 6 10.07 8.84 -5.03
CA GLU A 6 8.63 8.68 -4.77
C GLU A 6 8.14 7.25 -5.08
N LEU A 7 8.48 6.70 -6.25
CA LEU A 7 8.10 5.33 -6.62
C LEU A 7 8.72 4.31 -5.66
N MET A 8 9.98 4.52 -5.30
CA MET A 8 10.71 3.62 -4.40
C MET A 8 10.08 3.59 -3.00
N ILE A 9 9.66 4.76 -2.48
CA ILE A 9 8.95 4.88 -1.22
C ILE A 9 7.58 4.21 -1.31
N SER A 10 6.78 4.48 -2.35
CA SER A 10 5.45 3.90 -2.50
C SER A 10 5.48 2.37 -2.64
N VAL A 11 6.46 1.82 -3.36
CA VAL A 11 6.68 0.37 -3.46
C VAL A 11 7.09 -0.22 -2.10
N GLY A 12 7.98 0.45 -1.37
CA GLY A 12 8.33 0.04 -0.01
C GLY A 12 7.14 0.03 0.94
N LEU A 13 6.27 1.05 0.87
CA LEU A 13 5.04 1.14 1.64
C LEU A 13 4.10 -0.03 1.33
N LEU A 14 3.98 -0.39 0.05
CA LEU A 14 3.18 -1.51 -0.43
C LEU A 14 3.65 -2.85 0.17
N VAL A 15 4.97 -3.06 0.29
CA VAL A 15 5.53 -4.25 0.95
C VAL A 15 5.19 -4.26 2.45
N VAL A 16 5.30 -3.11 3.13
CA VAL A 16 4.94 -2.98 4.55
C VAL A 16 3.46 -3.26 4.77
N GLU A 17 2.56 -2.77 3.91
CA GLU A 17 1.13 -3.04 3.97
C GLU A 17 0.82 -4.54 3.84
N VAL A 18 1.48 -5.25 2.91
CA VAL A 18 1.32 -6.71 2.78
C VAL A 18 1.73 -7.43 4.06
N VAL A 19 2.86 -7.06 4.65
CA VAL A 19 3.33 -7.64 5.92
C VAL A 19 2.33 -7.37 7.05
N LEU A 20 1.82 -6.14 7.17
CA LEU A 20 0.82 -5.77 8.17
C LEU A 20 -0.48 -6.56 8.00
N ILE A 21 -0.95 -6.74 6.76
CA ILE A 21 -2.14 -7.57 6.47
C ILE A 21 -1.90 -9.01 6.91
N LEU A 22 -0.74 -9.60 6.58
CA LEU A 22 -0.41 -10.97 6.97
C LEU A 22 -0.34 -11.12 8.50
N LEU A 23 0.33 -10.21 9.20
CA LEU A 23 0.41 -10.18 10.66
C LEU A 23 -0.99 -10.03 11.29
N CYS A 24 -1.81 -9.13 10.74
CA CYS A 24 -3.18 -8.94 11.22
C CYS A 24 -4.04 -10.18 10.98
N ARG A 25 -3.90 -10.88 9.85
CA ARG A 25 -4.59 -12.15 9.60
C ARG A 25 -4.16 -13.25 10.56
N GLN A 26 -2.86 -13.36 10.86
CA GLN A 26 -2.36 -14.32 11.84
C GLN A 26 -2.90 -14.03 13.24
N TRP A 27 -2.92 -12.75 13.63
CA TRP A 27 -3.50 -12.32 14.89
C TRP A 27 -5.01 -12.56 14.95
N ALA A 28 -5.74 -12.27 13.86
CA ALA A 28 -7.17 -12.50 13.75
C ALA A 28 -7.54 -13.98 13.96
N LYS A 29 -6.73 -14.91 13.44
CA LYS A 29 -6.93 -16.36 13.55
C LYS A 29 -6.70 -16.92 14.95
N LYS A 30 -6.00 -16.21 15.85
CA LYS A 30 -5.84 -16.70 17.23
C LYS A 30 -7.23 -16.79 17.89
N PRO A 31 -7.51 -17.80 18.74
CA PRO A 31 -8.73 -17.83 19.52
C PRO A 31 -8.81 -16.61 20.46
N ILE A 32 -10.02 -16.18 20.79
CA ILE A 32 -10.23 -15.07 21.73
C ILE A 32 -10.05 -15.63 23.13
N ASP A 33 -9.02 -15.16 23.84
CA ASP A 33 -8.86 -15.49 25.25
C ASP A 33 -9.97 -14.80 26.07
N PRO A 34 -10.74 -15.54 26.88
CA PRO A 34 -11.81 -14.96 27.68
C PRO A 34 -11.29 -13.97 28.74
N LEU A 35 -10.01 -14.06 29.10
CA LEU A 35 -9.34 -13.16 30.05
C LEU A 35 -8.77 -11.89 29.39
N LYS A 36 -8.69 -11.84 28.05
CA LYS A 36 -8.21 -10.68 27.29
C LYS A 36 -9.12 -10.47 26.07
N PRO A 37 -10.33 -9.93 26.27
CA PRO A 37 -11.24 -9.64 25.17
C PRO A 37 -10.58 -8.66 24.19
N ARG A 38 -10.72 -8.93 22.90
CA ARG A 38 -10.19 -8.06 21.86
C ARG A 38 -11.02 -6.78 21.83
N LEU A 39 -10.41 -5.67 22.23
CA LEU A 39 -11.01 -4.33 22.14
C LEU A 39 -11.28 -3.91 20.69
N VAL A 40 -10.50 -4.43 19.74
CA VAL A 40 -10.56 -4.06 18.33
C VAL A 40 -10.96 -5.26 17.49
N ASN A 41 -12.00 -5.09 16.66
CA ASN A 41 -12.47 -6.11 15.75
C ASN A 41 -11.44 -6.30 14.61
N PRO A 42 -10.76 -7.45 14.52
CA PRO A 42 -9.73 -7.67 13.51
C PRO A 42 -10.26 -7.60 12.08
N THR A 43 -11.55 -7.86 11.86
CA THR A 43 -12.20 -7.73 10.55
C THR A 43 -12.23 -6.28 10.07
N ILE A 44 -12.49 -5.33 10.98
CA ILE A 44 -12.49 -3.89 10.65
C ILE A 44 -11.07 -3.43 10.33
N VAL A 45 -10.08 -3.88 11.10
CA VAL A 45 -8.67 -3.54 10.85
C VAL A 45 -8.20 -4.11 9.51
N LEU A 46 -8.55 -5.35 9.19
CA LEU A 46 -8.25 -5.96 7.90
C LEU A 46 -8.91 -5.22 6.74
N PHE A 47 -10.16 -4.77 6.91
CA PHE A 47 -10.86 -3.98 5.90
C PHE A 47 -10.14 -2.65 5.64
N LEU A 48 -9.79 -1.90 6.69
CA LEU A 48 -9.06 -0.64 6.56
C LEU A 48 -7.69 -0.83 5.90
N LEU A 49 -6.94 -1.87 6.28
CA LEU A 49 -5.67 -2.21 5.65
C LEU A 49 -5.82 -2.57 4.17
N ALA A 50 -6.89 -3.28 3.80
CA ALA A 50 -7.17 -3.61 2.40
C ALA A 50 -7.49 -2.36 1.57
N VAL A 51 -8.26 -1.41 2.12
CA VAL A 51 -8.55 -0.12 1.45
C VAL A 51 -7.27 0.71 1.28
N ALA A 52 -6.43 0.79 2.32
CA ALA A 52 -5.14 1.47 2.24
C ALA A 52 -4.26 0.85 1.15
N PHE A 53 -4.16 -0.48 1.13
CA PHE A 53 -3.41 -1.21 0.11
C PHE A 53 -3.88 -0.90 -1.32
N LEU A 54 -5.21 -0.86 -1.55
CA LEU A 54 -5.76 -0.49 -2.85
C LEU A 54 -5.39 0.94 -3.25
N ALA A 55 -5.45 1.88 -2.32
CA ALA A 55 -5.07 3.27 -2.56
C ALA A 55 -3.58 3.40 -2.91
N THR A 56 -2.70 2.74 -2.15
CA THR A 56 -1.25 2.73 -2.40
C THR A 56 -0.92 2.07 -3.73
N ALA A 57 -1.59 0.96 -4.07
CA ALA A 57 -1.45 0.31 -5.37
C ALA A 57 -1.90 1.20 -6.53
N ALA A 58 -3.06 1.85 -6.42
CA ALA A 58 -3.52 2.81 -7.41
C ALA A 58 -2.54 3.98 -7.57
N HIS A 59 -1.95 4.45 -6.48
CA HIS A 59 -0.93 5.50 -6.50
C HIS A 59 0.34 5.05 -7.23
N VAL A 60 0.84 3.83 -6.97
CA VAL A 60 1.99 3.26 -7.70
C VAL A 60 1.69 3.11 -9.19
N VAL A 61 0.51 2.60 -9.57
CA VAL A 61 0.10 2.51 -10.97
C VAL A 61 0.02 3.89 -11.63
N SER A 62 -0.49 4.89 -10.91
CA SER A 62 -0.52 6.29 -11.38
C SER A 62 0.89 6.86 -11.58
N LEU A 63 1.83 6.59 -10.67
CA LEU A 63 3.23 7.01 -10.83
C LEU A 63 3.89 6.33 -12.05
N ILE A 64 3.66 5.03 -12.25
CA ILE A 64 4.21 4.29 -13.38
C ILE A 64 3.63 4.81 -14.70
N THR A 65 2.31 4.95 -14.78
CA THR A 65 1.62 5.43 -16.00
C THR A 65 1.87 6.90 -16.26
N GLY A 66 1.93 7.75 -15.23
CA GLY A 66 2.29 9.16 -15.32
C GLY A 66 3.73 9.39 -15.77
N VAL A 67 4.66 8.51 -15.39
CA VAL A 67 6.04 8.51 -15.94
C VAL A 67 6.04 8.15 -17.43
N GLN A 68 5.18 7.23 -17.87
CA GLN A 68 5.06 6.87 -19.29
C GLN A 68 4.35 7.95 -20.13
N LEU A 69 3.36 8.64 -19.56
CA LEU A 69 2.56 9.66 -20.24
C LEU A 69 3.20 11.06 -20.21
N LYS A 70 4.28 11.27 -19.45
CA LYS A 70 4.95 12.57 -19.40
C LYS A 70 5.40 12.91 -20.82
N PRO A 71 4.78 13.90 -21.51
CA PRO A 71 5.18 14.24 -22.85
C PRO A 71 6.64 14.65 -22.73
N ARG A 72 7.51 13.99 -23.50
CA ARG A 72 8.88 14.41 -23.71
C ARG A 72 8.77 15.85 -24.21
N ARG A 73 8.82 16.84 -23.30
CA ARG A 73 8.74 18.26 -23.65
C ARG A 73 9.73 18.42 -24.80
N MET A 74 9.23 18.70 -26.01
CA MET A 74 10.06 19.02 -27.15
C MET A 74 10.84 20.25 -26.75
N LYS A 75 12.05 20.02 -26.24
CA LYS A 75 13.07 21.02 -26.01
C LYS A 75 13.54 21.38 -27.42
N GLY A 76 12.90 22.38 -28.02
CA GLY A 76 13.23 22.83 -29.37
C GLY A 76 11.99 23.09 -30.22
N MET A 77 11.25 24.14 -29.89
CA MET A 77 10.70 25.05 -30.89
C MET A 77 10.87 26.45 -30.30
N GLN A 78 12.10 26.94 -30.41
CA GLN A 78 12.34 28.37 -30.60
C GLN A 78 12.25 28.64 -32.09
#